data_AF-A0A2G6KWZ9-F1
#
_entry.id   AF-A0A2G6KWZ9-F1
#
_cell.length_a   1.000
_cell.length_b   1.000
_cell.length_c   1.000
_cell.angle_alpha   90.00
_cell.angle_beta   90.00
_cell.angle_gamma   90.00
#
_symmetry.space_group_name_H-M   'P 1'
#
loop_
_entity.id
_entity.type
_entity.pdbx_description
1 polymer ?
#
loop_
_entity_poly.entity_id
_entity_poly.type
_entity_poly.pdbx_seq_one_letter_code
_entity_poly.pdbx_strand_id
1 'polypeptide(L)'
;KISRPAEKTTPWYQYRRIFMDDKRINNGVAFYRQHQKVLHEAYEKYGVPAAIIVAIIGVETRYGKVMGNDKVITALATIGFDYPKREAFFSKELRAFLQMAAEEQFDPLTPMGSYAGAMGMAQFMPSSYLNFAVDYEGDGKRDLWKNPNDAIFSIANYLQQHGWQRDGLIVDEAVLFNPYTGKHGHKPFTTLGELHSIGVFSKQHISSDDTRVGYLVLDGEHGELPLITFNNFATITTYNTSPLYAMAVAELSRAIEAKRQATP
;
A
#
# COMPACT_ATOMS: atom_id res chain seq x y z
N LYS A 1 8.08 1.82 21.59
CA LYS A 1 8.06 1.41 20.16
C LYS A 1 8.33 2.59 19.22
N ILE A 2 7.62 3.72 19.36
CA ILE A 2 7.79 4.91 18.51
C ILE A 2 9.11 5.69 18.70
N SER A 3 9.79 5.50 19.84
CA SER A 3 11.05 6.15 20.18
C SER A 3 12.30 5.45 19.65
N ARG A 4 12.16 4.33 18.90
CA ARG A 4 13.31 3.65 18.31
C ARG A 4 13.98 4.59 17.29
N PRO A 5 15.33 4.75 17.34
CA PRO A 5 16.03 5.56 16.35
C PRO A 5 15.82 5.01 14.94
N ALA A 6 15.94 5.87 13.92
CA ALA A 6 15.85 5.44 12.53
C ALA A 6 16.88 4.33 12.29
N GLU A 7 16.42 3.13 11.95
CA GLU A 7 17.30 2.07 11.48
C GLU A 7 18.01 2.56 10.21
N LYS A 8 19.24 2.10 10.01
CA LYS A 8 19.98 2.32 8.76
C LYS A 8 19.06 1.94 7.60
N THR A 9 18.94 2.79 6.57
CA THR A 9 18.07 2.52 5.42
C THR A 9 18.33 1.12 4.89
N THR A 10 17.32 0.24 5.04
CA THR A 10 17.44 -1.17 4.69
C THR A 10 17.59 -1.28 3.17
N PRO A 11 18.67 -1.91 2.65
CA PRO A 11 18.80 -2.18 1.22
C PRO A 11 17.61 -2.98 0.71
N TRP A 12 17.23 -2.75 -0.56
CA TRP A 12 16.03 -3.36 -1.13
C TRP A 12 16.09 -4.90 -1.12
N TYR A 13 17.24 -5.51 -1.43
CA TYR A 13 17.41 -6.97 -1.38
C TYR A 13 17.10 -7.57 0.01
N GLN A 14 17.35 -6.83 1.10
CA GLN A 14 17.00 -7.29 2.45
C GLN A 14 15.51 -7.06 2.74
N TYR A 15 14.99 -5.88 2.41
CA TYR A 15 13.60 -5.52 2.67
C TYR A 15 12.62 -6.43 1.91
N ARG A 16 12.91 -6.74 0.64
CA ARG A 16 12.14 -7.63 -0.24
C ARG A 16 11.83 -8.97 0.42
N ARG A 17 12.83 -9.58 1.07
CA ARG A 17 12.74 -10.93 1.68
C ARG A 17 11.72 -11.01 2.83
N ILE A 18 11.33 -9.87 3.42
CA ILE A 18 10.31 -9.81 4.48
C ILE A 18 8.90 -10.15 3.94
N PHE A 19 8.66 -9.83 2.67
CA PHE A 19 7.34 -9.93 2.03
C PHE A 19 7.28 -11.01 0.96
N MET A 20 8.39 -11.28 0.27
CA MET A 20 8.48 -12.27 -0.80
C MET A 20 8.75 -13.67 -0.24
N ASP A 21 7.81 -14.19 0.57
CA ASP A 21 7.84 -15.54 1.13
C ASP A 21 6.72 -16.42 0.55
N ASP A 22 7.01 -17.71 0.32
CA ASP A 22 6.06 -18.65 -0.31
C ASP A 22 4.73 -18.76 0.45
N LYS A 23 4.79 -18.71 1.78
CA LYS A 23 3.60 -18.79 2.63
C LYS A 23 2.71 -17.56 2.43
N ARG A 24 3.28 -16.36 2.31
CA ARG A 24 2.54 -15.13 2.02
C ARG A 24 1.94 -15.18 0.61
N ILE A 25 2.68 -15.64 -0.40
CA ILE A 25 2.16 -15.76 -1.76
C ILE A 25 1.01 -16.78 -1.81
N ASN A 26 1.18 -17.96 -1.22
CA ASN A 26 0.14 -19.01 -1.19
C ASN A 26 -1.14 -18.54 -0.48
N ASN A 27 -0.99 -17.88 0.68
CA ASN A 27 -2.14 -17.32 1.38
C ASN A 27 -2.80 -16.19 0.57
N GLY A 28 -2.03 -15.43 -0.20
CA GLY A 28 -2.56 -14.39 -1.10
C GLY A 28 -3.39 -14.97 -2.23
N VAL A 29 -2.93 -16.06 -2.85
CA VAL A 29 -3.71 -16.79 -3.87
C VAL A 29 -5.00 -17.34 -3.26
N ALA A 30 -4.94 -17.93 -2.06
CA ALA A 30 -6.13 -18.44 -1.37
C ALA A 30 -7.12 -17.31 -1.04
N PHE A 31 -6.64 -16.20 -0.48
CA PHE A 31 -7.46 -15.03 -0.16
C PHE A 31 -8.09 -14.43 -1.43
N TYR A 32 -7.31 -14.29 -2.51
CA TYR A 32 -7.82 -13.85 -3.80
C TYR A 32 -8.99 -14.72 -4.24
N ARG A 33 -8.84 -16.04 -4.29
CA ARG A 33 -9.89 -16.97 -4.76
C ARG A 33 -11.13 -16.90 -3.89
N GLN A 34 -10.94 -16.89 -2.57
CA GLN A 34 -12.03 -16.79 -1.62
C GLN A 34 -12.88 -15.53 -1.83
N HIS A 35 -12.23 -14.42 -2.18
CA HIS A 35 -12.86 -13.10 -2.34
C HIS A 35 -12.92 -12.64 -3.80
N GLN A 36 -12.89 -13.57 -4.77
CA GLN A 36 -12.75 -13.23 -6.18
C GLN A 36 -13.89 -12.33 -6.69
N LYS A 37 -15.13 -12.58 -6.24
CA LYS A 37 -16.30 -11.78 -6.61
C LYS A 37 -16.13 -10.32 -6.19
N VAL A 38 -15.90 -10.06 -4.89
CA VAL A 38 -15.76 -8.70 -4.36
C VAL A 38 -14.53 -8.00 -4.94
N LEU A 39 -13.42 -8.71 -5.16
CA LEU A 39 -12.23 -8.16 -5.79
C LEU A 39 -12.48 -7.73 -7.25
N HIS A 40 -13.28 -8.50 -7.99
CA HIS A 40 -13.68 -8.13 -9.34
C HIS A 40 -14.58 -6.89 -9.33
N GLU A 41 -15.58 -6.85 -8.45
CA GLU A 41 -16.47 -5.67 -8.32
C GLU A 41 -15.71 -4.41 -7.90
N ALA A 42 -14.70 -4.55 -7.02
CA ALA A 42 -13.80 -3.46 -6.66
C ALA A 42 -13.00 -2.96 -7.88
N TYR A 43 -12.54 -3.85 -8.76
CA TYR A 43 -11.90 -3.45 -10.02
C TYR A 43 -12.89 -2.74 -10.96
N GLU A 44 -14.09 -3.27 -11.13
CA GLU A 44 -15.11 -2.64 -11.98
C GLU A 44 -15.44 -1.22 -11.50
N LYS A 45 -15.56 -1.02 -10.19
CA LYS A 45 -15.88 0.30 -9.60
C LYS A 45 -14.70 1.26 -9.57
N TYR A 46 -13.53 0.81 -9.11
CA TYR A 46 -12.40 1.69 -8.77
C TYR A 46 -11.21 1.58 -9.72
N GLY A 47 -11.18 0.58 -10.60
CA GLY A 47 -10.07 0.35 -11.55
C GLY A 47 -8.79 -0.18 -10.90
N VAL A 48 -8.86 -0.59 -9.62
CA VAL A 48 -7.73 -1.15 -8.87
C VAL A 48 -7.67 -2.67 -9.08
N PRO A 49 -6.58 -3.22 -9.63
CA PRO A 49 -6.46 -4.65 -9.85
C PRO A 49 -6.56 -5.44 -8.55
N ALA A 50 -7.28 -6.56 -8.58
CA ALA A 50 -7.46 -7.46 -7.44
C ALA A 50 -6.14 -7.84 -6.75
N ALA A 51 -5.11 -8.18 -7.53
CA ALA A 51 -3.80 -8.57 -7.00
C ALA A 51 -3.12 -7.45 -6.19
N ILE A 52 -3.39 -6.17 -6.50
CA ILE A 52 -2.85 -5.03 -5.74
C ILE A 52 -3.53 -4.92 -4.38
N ILE A 53 -4.85 -5.02 -4.34
CA ILE A 53 -5.62 -5.00 -3.09
C ILE A 53 -5.16 -6.16 -2.19
N VAL A 54 -5.08 -7.37 -2.75
CA VAL A 54 -4.61 -8.55 -2.02
C VAL A 54 -3.17 -8.38 -1.54
N ALA A 55 -2.27 -7.81 -2.35
CA ALA A 55 -0.90 -7.57 -1.95
C ALA A 55 -0.79 -6.56 -0.80
N ILE A 56 -1.59 -5.48 -0.80
CA ILE A 56 -1.65 -4.53 0.32
C ILE A 56 -2.08 -5.23 1.60
N ILE A 57 -3.21 -5.94 1.60
CA ILE A 57 -3.68 -6.70 2.77
C ILE A 57 -2.61 -7.72 3.22
N GLY A 58 -1.96 -8.36 2.25
CA GLY A 58 -0.88 -9.32 2.47
C GLY A 58 0.30 -8.68 3.19
N VAL A 59 0.77 -7.52 2.73
CA VAL A 59 1.87 -6.74 3.31
C VAL A 59 1.50 -6.26 4.72
N GLU A 60 0.33 -5.63 4.86
CA GLU A 60 -0.13 -4.99 6.09
C GLU A 60 -0.38 -5.98 7.22
N THR A 61 -1.14 -7.05 6.94
CA THR A 61 -1.70 -7.89 8.02
C THR A 61 -1.57 -9.38 7.81
N ARG A 62 -0.86 -9.82 6.76
CA ARG A 62 -0.84 -11.23 6.33
C ARG A 62 -2.27 -11.78 6.20
N TYR A 63 -3.15 -11.04 5.53
CA TYR A 63 -4.53 -11.45 5.27
C TYR A 63 -5.35 -11.57 6.56
N GLY A 64 -5.28 -10.54 7.42
CA GLY A 64 -5.99 -10.47 8.70
C GLY A 64 -5.39 -11.27 9.85
N LYS A 65 -4.29 -12.00 9.63
CA LYS A 65 -3.65 -12.82 10.67
C LYS A 65 -2.86 -11.99 11.70
N VAL A 66 -2.42 -10.79 11.31
CA VAL A 66 -1.59 -9.89 12.15
C VAL A 66 -2.12 -8.47 12.00
N MET A 67 -3.19 -8.13 12.74
CA MET A 67 -3.80 -6.79 12.70
C MET A 67 -3.33 -5.86 13.83
N GLY A 68 -2.50 -6.38 14.73
CA GLY A 68 -2.00 -5.69 15.91
C GLY A 68 -2.77 -6.08 17.18
N ASN A 69 -2.11 -5.90 18.33
CA ASN A 69 -2.55 -6.36 19.64
C ASN A 69 -2.62 -5.22 20.67
N ASP A 70 -2.52 -3.97 20.22
CA ASP A 70 -2.61 -2.79 21.07
C ASP A 70 -4.04 -2.21 20.96
N LYS A 71 -4.67 -1.80 22.06
CA LYS A 71 -5.97 -1.10 21.98
C LYS A 71 -5.77 0.21 21.23
N VAL A 72 -6.59 0.47 20.20
CA VAL A 72 -6.42 1.64 19.32
C VAL A 72 -6.46 2.94 20.11
N ILE A 73 -7.46 3.11 20.98
CA ILE A 73 -7.58 4.28 21.85
C ILE A 73 -6.34 4.49 22.72
N THR A 74 -5.79 3.43 23.31
CA THR A 74 -4.59 3.52 24.16
C THR A 74 -3.39 3.93 23.33
N ALA A 75 -3.17 3.32 22.16
CA ALA A 75 -2.06 3.67 21.28
C ALA A 75 -2.12 5.14 20.85
N LEU A 76 -3.29 5.61 20.42
CA LEU A 76 -3.51 6.99 19.98
C LEU A 76 -3.40 7.99 21.12
N ALA A 77 -3.98 7.71 22.28
CA ALA A 77 -3.90 8.58 23.45
C ALA A 77 -2.47 8.70 23.97
N THR A 78 -1.75 7.58 24.11
CA THR A 78 -0.35 7.60 24.57
C THR A 78 0.52 8.44 23.64
N ILE A 79 0.41 8.29 22.31
CA ILE A 79 1.24 9.10 21.40
C ILE A 79 0.72 10.55 21.30
N GLY A 80 -0.60 10.72 21.32
CA GLY A 80 -1.28 12.02 21.22
C GLY A 80 -1.09 12.90 22.45
N PHE A 81 -0.77 12.34 23.62
CA PHE A 81 -0.53 13.11 24.84
C PHE A 81 0.93 13.09 25.30
N ASP A 82 1.66 11.99 25.09
CA ASP A 82 2.99 11.79 25.69
C ASP A 82 4.14 11.74 24.67
N TYR A 83 3.90 12.08 23.39
CA TYR A 83 4.95 12.12 22.36
C TYR A 83 4.94 13.42 21.54
N PRO A 84 5.56 14.51 22.07
CA PRO A 84 5.47 15.86 21.49
C PRO A 84 5.81 15.96 19.99
N LYS A 85 6.74 15.14 19.50
CA LYS A 85 7.15 15.15 18.07
C LYS A 85 6.02 14.80 17.09
N ARG A 86 5.00 14.06 17.51
CA ARG A 86 3.85 13.69 16.66
C ARG A 86 2.49 13.93 17.31
N GLU A 87 2.47 14.57 18.47
CA GLU A 87 1.28 14.89 19.28
C GLU A 87 0.12 15.43 18.42
N ALA A 88 0.38 16.47 17.63
CA ALA A 88 -0.65 17.13 16.82
C ALA A 88 -1.31 16.21 15.78
N PHE A 89 -0.55 15.26 15.20
CA PHE A 89 -1.11 14.27 14.28
C PHE A 89 -1.95 13.24 15.04
N PHE A 90 -1.40 12.64 16.09
CA PHE A 90 -2.11 11.58 16.83
C PHE A 90 -3.30 12.09 17.64
N SER A 91 -3.30 13.35 18.07
CA SER A 91 -4.47 14.00 18.65
C SER A 91 -5.62 14.12 17.66
N LYS A 92 -5.34 14.38 16.37
CA LYS A 92 -6.36 14.39 15.32
C LYS A 92 -6.88 12.97 15.05
N GLU A 93 -5.99 11.99 15.02
CA GLU A 93 -6.38 10.58 14.86
C GLU A 93 -7.20 10.06 16.04
N LEU A 94 -6.87 10.44 17.28
CA LEU A 94 -7.67 10.11 18.46
C LEU A 94 -9.08 10.72 18.35
N ARG A 95 -9.19 11.98 17.93
CA ARG A 95 -10.50 12.61 17.69
C ARG A 95 -11.28 11.86 16.62
N ALA A 96 -10.65 11.55 15.49
CA ALA A 96 -11.28 10.78 14.42
C ALA A 96 -11.73 9.39 14.89
N PHE A 97 -10.96 8.74 15.75
CA PHE A 97 -11.32 7.44 16.33
C PHE A 97 -12.55 7.52 17.25
N LEU A 98 -12.63 8.56 18.08
CA LEU A 98 -13.81 8.77 18.95
C LEU A 98 -15.06 9.14 18.14
N GLN A 99 -14.90 9.92 17.07
CA GLN A 99 -15.97 10.19 16.13
C GLN A 99 -16.46 8.90 15.45
N MET A 100 -15.52 8.08 14.97
CA MET A 100 -15.83 6.77 14.38
C MET A 100 -16.60 5.87 15.35
N ALA A 101 -16.19 5.79 16.62
CA ALA A 101 -16.88 5.01 17.64
C ALA A 101 -18.33 5.49 17.87
N ALA A 102 -18.57 6.79 17.80
CA ALA A 102 -19.90 7.36 17.90
C ALA A 102 -20.76 7.06 16.66
N GLU A 103 -20.20 7.20 15.44
CA GLU A 103 -20.89 6.95 14.18
C GLU A 103 -21.28 5.47 14.03
N GLU A 104 -20.35 4.56 14.33
CA GLU A 104 -20.52 3.10 14.17
C GLU A 104 -21.11 2.43 15.43
N GLN A 105 -21.38 3.22 16.47
CA GLN A 105 -22.01 2.79 17.74
C GLN A 105 -21.31 1.59 18.42
N PHE A 106 -19.97 1.64 18.54
CA PHE A 106 -19.21 0.63 19.27
C PHE A 106 -18.47 1.22 20.49
N ASP A 107 -18.10 0.35 21.45
CA ASP A 107 -17.29 0.74 22.61
C ASP A 107 -15.84 1.02 22.16
N PRO A 108 -15.32 2.27 22.28
CA PRO A 108 -13.98 2.64 21.84
C PRO A 108 -12.84 1.93 22.58
N LEU A 109 -13.13 1.23 23.68
CA LEU A 109 -12.15 0.43 24.43
C LEU A 109 -11.91 -0.97 23.84
N THR A 110 -12.68 -1.36 22.82
CA THR A 110 -12.65 -2.70 22.21
C THR A 110 -11.78 -2.86 20.97
N PRO A 111 -11.65 -1.89 20.04
CA PRO A 111 -10.90 -2.12 18.82
C PRO A 111 -9.40 -2.29 19.07
N MET A 112 -8.84 -3.31 18.44
CA MET A 112 -7.41 -3.63 18.48
C MET A 112 -6.73 -3.16 17.20
N GLY A 113 -5.46 -2.77 17.28
CA GLY A 113 -4.71 -2.29 16.13
C GLY A 113 -3.22 -2.30 16.38
N SER A 114 -2.50 -1.64 15.47
CA SER A 114 -1.07 -1.46 15.60
C SER A 114 -0.72 -0.57 16.80
N TYR A 115 0.55 -0.58 17.18
CA TYR A 115 1.07 0.29 18.23
C TYR A 115 0.91 1.79 17.94
N ALA A 116 0.61 2.16 16.69
CA ALA A 116 0.34 3.53 16.25
C ALA A 116 -1.15 3.76 15.93
N GLY A 117 -2.04 2.83 16.27
CA GLY A 117 -3.48 2.97 16.06
C GLY A 117 -3.95 2.73 14.62
N ALA A 118 -3.15 2.05 13.79
CA ALA A 118 -3.61 1.56 12.49
C ALA A 118 -4.51 0.33 12.67
N MET A 119 -5.58 0.23 11.89
CA MET A 119 -6.76 -0.58 12.22
C MET A 119 -7.10 -1.63 11.17
N GLY A 120 -7.50 -2.82 11.63
CA GLY A 120 -8.06 -3.87 10.79
C GLY A 120 -7.12 -4.40 9.71
N MET A 121 -7.69 -5.12 8.75
CA MET A 121 -6.98 -5.74 7.62
C MET A 121 -6.31 -4.71 6.71
N ALA A 122 -6.90 -3.51 6.60
CA ALA A 122 -6.40 -2.41 5.80
C ALA A 122 -5.31 -1.58 6.53
N GLN A 123 -5.13 -1.73 7.85
CA GLN A 123 -4.25 -0.86 8.64
C GLN A 123 -4.54 0.64 8.41
N PHE A 124 -5.81 1.00 8.28
CA PHE A 124 -6.20 2.41 8.17
C PHE A 124 -5.98 3.13 9.49
N MET A 125 -5.45 4.35 9.42
CA MET A 125 -5.58 5.29 10.51
C MET A 125 -7.06 5.72 10.63
N PRO A 126 -7.53 6.15 11.82
CA PRO A 126 -8.92 6.60 12.01
C PRO A 126 -9.39 7.65 11.02
N SER A 127 -8.55 8.63 10.66
CA SER A 127 -8.91 9.62 9.64
C SER A 127 -9.09 8.99 8.26
N SER A 128 -8.25 8.02 7.87
CA SER A 128 -8.44 7.27 6.63
C SER A 128 -9.72 6.45 6.66
N TYR A 129 -10.08 5.87 7.81
CA TYR A 129 -11.35 5.17 7.97
C TYR A 129 -12.54 6.09 7.66
N LEU A 130 -12.63 7.24 8.33
CA LEU A 130 -13.77 8.15 8.15
C LEU A 130 -13.93 8.61 6.70
N ASN A 131 -12.83 8.80 5.98
CA ASN A 131 -12.83 9.33 4.62
C ASN A 131 -12.99 8.24 3.55
N PHE A 132 -12.51 7.02 3.79
CA PHE A 132 -12.33 6.02 2.72
C PHE A 132 -12.90 4.65 3.03
N ALA A 133 -13.28 4.35 4.28
CA ALA A 133 -13.89 3.06 4.59
C ALA A 133 -15.28 2.96 3.93
N VAL A 134 -15.56 1.79 3.35
CA VAL A 134 -16.78 1.49 2.60
C VAL A 134 -17.48 0.30 3.26
N ASP A 135 -18.78 0.44 3.45
CA ASP A 135 -19.71 -0.64 3.80
C ASP A 135 -20.12 -1.29 2.47
N TYR A 136 -19.54 -2.45 2.19
CA TYR A 136 -19.73 -3.12 0.92
C TYR A 136 -21.11 -3.79 0.84
N GLU A 137 -21.54 -4.46 1.91
CA GLU A 137 -22.81 -5.17 1.98
C GLU A 137 -24.03 -4.25 2.12
N GLY A 138 -23.84 -3.01 2.58
CA GLY A 138 -24.92 -2.07 2.90
C GLY A 138 -25.64 -2.42 4.21
N ASP A 139 -24.95 -3.07 5.15
CA ASP A 139 -25.53 -3.47 6.44
C ASP A 139 -25.47 -2.37 7.52
N GLY A 140 -24.92 -1.21 7.15
CA GLY A 140 -24.75 -0.03 7.99
C GLY A 140 -23.45 -0.03 8.79
N LYS A 141 -22.51 -0.94 8.52
CA LYS A 141 -21.23 -1.03 9.24
C LYS A 141 -20.04 -1.12 8.29
N ARG A 142 -18.96 -0.43 8.63
CA ARG A 142 -17.67 -0.53 7.91
C ARG A 142 -16.68 -1.34 8.75
N ASP A 143 -16.78 -2.67 8.80
CA ASP A 143 -15.98 -3.51 9.70
C ASP A 143 -14.66 -3.99 9.05
N LEU A 144 -13.61 -3.17 9.20
CA LEU A 144 -12.28 -3.51 8.66
C LEU A 144 -11.57 -4.66 9.40
N TRP A 145 -12.10 -5.19 10.51
CA TRP A 145 -11.47 -6.26 11.29
C TRP A 145 -11.99 -7.64 10.93
N LYS A 146 -13.31 -7.77 10.79
CA LYS A 146 -13.97 -9.07 10.61
C LYS A 146 -14.60 -9.23 9.24
N ASN A 147 -14.77 -8.14 8.49
CA ASN A 147 -15.31 -8.18 7.14
C ASN A 147 -14.20 -7.90 6.10
N PRO A 148 -13.65 -8.95 5.45
CA PRO A 148 -12.69 -8.77 4.37
C PRO A 148 -13.24 -7.97 3.18
N ASN A 149 -14.55 -8.00 2.94
CA ASN A 149 -15.15 -7.33 1.80
C ASN A 149 -15.10 -5.81 1.97
N ASP A 150 -15.43 -5.31 3.17
CA ASP A 150 -15.24 -3.90 3.53
C ASP A 150 -13.78 -3.48 3.38
N ALA A 151 -12.83 -4.29 3.88
CA ALA A 151 -11.41 -3.99 3.73
C ALA A 151 -10.97 -3.91 2.26
N ILE A 152 -11.43 -4.85 1.42
CA ILE A 152 -11.14 -4.88 -0.02
C ILE A 152 -11.67 -3.61 -0.71
N PHE A 153 -12.94 -3.27 -0.48
CA PHE A 153 -13.57 -2.09 -1.10
C PHE A 153 -12.99 -0.79 -0.57
N SER A 154 -12.64 -0.72 0.72
CA SER A 154 -12.03 0.45 1.34
C SER A 154 -10.64 0.73 0.78
N ILE A 155 -9.81 -0.30 0.57
CA ILE A 155 -8.48 -0.15 -0.05
C ILE A 155 -8.62 0.32 -1.49
N ALA A 156 -9.57 -0.25 -2.25
CA ALA A 156 -9.81 0.15 -3.63
C ALA A 156 -10.28 1.62 -3.73
N ASN A 157 -11.23 2.02 -2.87
CA ASN A 157 -11.68 3.40 -2.76
C ASN A 157 -10.55 4.35 -2.38
N TYR A 158 -9.73 4.00 -1.39
CA TYR A 158 -8.57 4.79 -0.98
C TYR A 158 -7.64 5.05 -2.15
N LEU A 159 -7.21 4.01 -2.88
CA LEU A 159 -6.27 4.18 -3.98
C LEU A 159 -6.87 5.02 -5.11
N GLN A 160 -8.14 4.81 -5.45
CA GLN A 160 -8.84 5.63 -6.45
C GLN A 160 -8.85 7.12 -6.06
N GLN A 161 -9.22 7.44 -4.82
CA GLN A 161 -9.24 8.82 -4.31
C GLN A 161 -7.84 9.45 -4.25
N HIS A 162 -6.79 8.65 -4.17
CA HIS A 162 -5.39 9.08 -4.22
C HIS A 162 -4.77 9.03 -5.63
N GLY A 163 -5.63 9.01 -6.66
CA GLY A 163 -5.21 9.20 -8.05
C GLY A 163 -4.77 7.93 -8.76
N TRP A 164 -5.20 6.75 -8.31
CA TRP A 164 -4.97 5.51 -9.05
C TRP A 164 -5.51 5.62 -10.48
N GLN A 165 -4.69 5.29 -11.46
CA GLN A 165 -5.03 5.24 -12.87
C GLN A 165 -5.38 3.79 -13.24
N ARG A 166 -6.64 3.58 -13.64
CA ARG A 166 -7.10 2.28 -14.15
C ARG A 166 -6.18 1.79 -15.28
N ASP A 167 -5.78 0.52 -15.18
CA ASP A 167 -4.87 -0.17 -16.11
C ASP A 167 -3.50 0.52 -16.32
N GLY A 168 -3.16 1.49 -15.46
CA GLY A 168 -1.88 2.19 -15.48
C GLY A 168 -0.75 1.32 -14.94
N LEU A 169 0.44 1.51 -15.51
CA LEU A 169 1.65 0.88 -15.03
C LEU A 169 1.99 1.35 -13.62
N ILE A 170 2.71 0.52 -12.88
CA ILE A 170 3.17 0.82 -11.51
C ILE A 170 4.66 1.14 -11.56
N VAL A 171 5.48 0.17 -11.95
CA VAL A 171 6.94 0.29 -12.00
C VAL A 171 7.50 -0.67 -13.05
N ASP A 172 8.59 -0.30 -13.69
CA ASP A 172 9.33 -1.16 -14.59
C ASP A 172 10.84 -1.01 -14.37
N GLU A 173 11.61 -2.03 -14.74
CA GLU A 173 13.07 -1.93 -14.73
C GLU A 173 13.54 -0.94 -15.80
N ALA A 174 14.52 -0.11 -15.46
CA ALA A 174 15.14 0.82 -16.38
C ALA A 174 16.34 0.15 -17.08
N VAL A 175 16.42 0.30 -18.40
CA VAL A 175 17.57 -0.09 -19.23
C VAL A 175 18.33 1.17 -19.59
N LEU A 176 19.60 1.23 -19.19
CA LEU A 176 20.46 2.39 -19.39
C LEU A 176 21.47 2.12 -20.51
N PHE A 177 21.48 2.96 -21.54
CA PHE A 177 22.54 3.02 -22.55
C PHE A 177 23.62 4.03 -22.18
N ASN A 178 23.32 4.98 -21.30
CA ASN A 178 24.24 5.97 -20.75
C ASN A 178 24.07 6.04 -19.22
N PRO A 179 25.11 6.45 -18.46
CA PRO A 179 24.97 6.72 -17.03
C PRO A 179 23.91 7.80 -16.75
N TYR A 180 22.96 7.52 -15.87
CA TYR A 180 21.97 8.51 -15.46
C TYR A 180 22.56 9.47 -14.43
N THR A 181 22.54 10.77 -14.74
CA THR A 181 23.07 11.85 -13.88
C THR A 181 21.97 12.82 -13.41
N GLY A 182 20.71 12.49 -13.69
CA GLY A 182 19.56 13.32 -13.37
C GLY A 182 19.05 13.17 -11.94
N LYS A 183 17.82 13.63 -11.72
CA LYS A 183 17.16 13.59 -10.40
C LYS A 183 16.68 12.17 -10.06
N HIS A 184 16.84 11.75 -8.81
CA HIS A 184 16.22 10.53 -8.30
C HIS A 184 14.96 10.88 -7.50
N GLY A 185 13.86 10.18 -7.78
CA GLY A 185 12.58 10.35 -7.10
C GLY A 185 11.51 9.41 -7.65
N HIS A 186 10.80 8.71 -6.75
CA HIS A 186 9.75 7.76 -7.12
C HIS A 186 8.45 8.42 -7.61
N LYS A 187 8.25 9.71 -7.32
CA LYS A 187 7.09 10.47 -7.81
C LYS A 187 7.38 11.01 -9.20
N PRO A 188 6.39 11.07 -10.11
CA PRO A 188 6.61 11.60 -11.45
C PRO A 188 7.16 13.03 -11.47
N PHE A 189 8.35 13.22 -12.03
CA PHE A 189 8.99 14.52 -12.18
C PHE A 189 9.41 14.82 -13.63
N THR A 190 9.50 13.81 -14.49
CA THR A 190 9.90 13.89 -15.90
C THR A 190 8.91 13.09 -16.76
N THR A 191 9.18 12.98 -18.06
CA THR A 191 8.43 12.16 -19.03
C THR A 191 9.29 10.99 -19.54
N LEU A 192 8.66 9.98 -20.14
CA LEU A 192 9.39 8.89 -20.79
C LEU A 192 10.25 9.40 -21.94
N GLY A 193 9.74 10.33 -22.77
CA GLY A 193 10.50 10.92 -23.87
C GLY A 193 11.76 11.65 -23.41
N GLU A 194 11.67 12.38 -22.29
CA GLU A 194 12.85 13.01 -21.67
C GLU A 194 13.88 11.97 -21.20
N LEU A 195 13.44 10.87 -20.59
CA LEU A 195 14.34 9.76 -20.21
C LEU A 195 14.95 9.07 -21.44
N HIS A 196 14.15 8.82 -22.48
CA HIS A 196 14.60 8.23 -23.74
C HIS A 196 15.69 9.11 -24.39
N SER A 197 15.51 10.43 -24.37
CA SER A 197 16.48 11.39 -24.95
C SER A 197 17.87 11.35 -24.31
N ILE A 198 17.97 10.85 -23.07
CA ILE A 198 19.24 10.69 -22.33
C ILE A 198 19.68 9.23 -22.22
N GLY A 199 19.00 8.31 -22.93
CA GLY A 199 19.38 6.90 -23.02
C GLY A 199 18.87 6.01 -21.89
N VAL A 200 17.81 6.41 -21.18
CA VAL A 200 17.14 5.58 -20.17
C VAL A 200 15.78 5.13 -20.70
N PHE A 201 15.58 3.82 -20.79
CA PHE A 201 14.36 3.23 -21.37
C PHE A 201 13.66 2.31 -20.37
N SER A 202 12.35 2.15 -20.54
CA SER A 202 11.60 1.08 -19.86
C SER A 202 11.90 -0.25 -20.54
N LYS A 203 11.96 -1.34 -19.77
CA LYS A 203 12.10 -2.70 -20.32
C LYS A 203 10.89 -3.11 -21.17
N GLN A 204 9.70 -2.67 -20.77
CA GLN A 204 8.46 -2.80 -21.53
C GLN A 204 8.33 -1.65 -22.53
N HIS A 205 7.82 -1.94 -23.72
CA HIS A 205 7.52 -0.90 -24.69
C HIS A 205 6.27 -0.12 -24.25
N ILE A 206 6.41 1.20 -24.15
CA ILE A 206 5.32 2.12 -23.76
C ILE A 206 5.14 3.10 -24.91
N SER A 207 3.91 3.19 -25.43
CA SER A 207 3.61 3.89 -26.68
C SER A 207 3.62 5.42 -26.58
N SER A 208 3.58 5.98 -25.37
CA SER A 208 3.45 7.42 -25.16
C SER A 208 4.67 7.99 -24.44
N ASP A 209 5.45 8.78 -25.17
CA ASP A 209 6.60 9.53 -24.63
C ASP A 209 6.18 10.60 -23.62
N ASP A 210 4.95 11.11 -23.69
CA ASP A 210 4.41 12.09 -22.75
C ASP A 210 4.06 11.50 -21.37
N THR A 211 4.19 10.17 -21.21
CA THR A 211 3.91 9.49 -19.95
C THR A 211 4.78 10.04 -18.83
N ARG A 212 4.15 10.60 -17.80
CA ARG A 212 4.82 11.15 -16.63
C ARG A 212 5.39 10.03 -15.76
N VAL A 213 6.68 10.11 -15.46
CA VAL A 213 7.42 9.08 -14.71
C VAL A 213 8.41 9.68 -13.71
N GLY A 214 8.75 8.86 -12.71
CA GLY A 214 9.91 9.05 -11.84
C GLY A 214 11.03 8.09 -12.23
N TYR A 215 12.20 8.33 -11.66
CA TYR A 215 13.37 7.47 -11.78
C TYR A 215 13.93 7.21 -10.38
N LEU A 216 14.16 5.95 -10.05
CA LEU A 216 14.56 5.50 -8.73
C LEU A 216 15.65 4.45 -8.89
N VAL A 217 16.63 4.42 -8.00
CA VAL A 217 17.58 3.32 -7.90
C VAL A 217 17.44 2.69 -6.52
N LEU A 218 17.31 1.37 -6.49
CA LEU A 218 17.28 0.57 -5.26
C LEU A 218 18.49 -0.36 -5.20
N ASP A 219 18.92 -0.73 -4.00
CA ASP A 219 19.99 -1.72 -3.81
C ASP A 219 19.44 -3.15 -4.00
N GLY A 220 19.53 -3.67 -5.21
CA GLY A 220 19.12 -5.03 -5.57
C GLY A 220 20.11 -6.11 -5.11
N GLU A 221 19.75 -7.37 -5.37
CA GLU A 221 20.56 -8.54 -4.97
C GLU A 221 21.92 -8.59 -5.71
N HIS A 222 21.98 -8.04 -6.92
CA HIS A 222 23.12 -8.10 -7.82
C HIS A 222 23.71 -6.72 -8.14
N GLY A 223 23.46 -5.72 -7.27
CA GLY A 223 23.89 -4.33 -7.47
C GLY A 223 22.70 -3.38 -7.58
N GLU A 224 22.95 -2.21 -8.17
CA GLU A 224 21.91 -1.20 -8.39
C GLU A 224 20.77 -1.75 -9.26
N LEU A 225 19.54 -1.48 -8.83
CA LEU A 225 18.30 -1.78 -9.52
C LEU A 225 17.66 -0.45 -9.94
N PRO A 226 17.96 0.04 -11.15
CA PRO A 226 17.34 1.26 -11.67
C PRO A 226 15.91 0.95 -12.14
N LEU A 227 14.99 1.84 -11.80
CA LEU A 227 13.56 1.67 -11.97
C LEU A 227 12.94 2.94 -12.55
N ILE A 228 12.01 2.75 -13.49
CA ILE A 228 11.07 3.79 -13.91
C ILE A 228 9.77 3.58 -13.13
N THR A 229 9.37 4.60 -12.37
CA THR A 229 8.14 4.55 -11.56
C THR A 229 7.04 5.39 -12.19
N PHE A 230 5.83 4.86 -12.21
CA PHE A 230 4.66 5.51 -12.80
C PHE A 230 3.76 6.12 -11.72
N ASN A 231 2.70 6.80 -12.14
CA ASN A 231 1.73 7.40 -11.24
C ASN A 231 1.20 6.41 -10.18
N ASN A 232 0.86 5.18 -10.57
CA ASN A 232 0.31 4.20 -9.63
C ASN A 232 1.31 3.77 -8.54
N PHE A 233 2.63 3.83 -8.79
CA PHE A 233 3.63 3.64 -7.73
C PHE A 233 3.58 4.79 -6.73
N ALA A 234 3.46 6.03 -7.20
CA ALA A 234 3.27 7.19 -6.33
C ALA A 234 1.95 7.14 -5.55
N THR A 235 0.88 6.59 -6.15
CA THR A 235 -0.38 6.34 -5.44
C THR A 235 -0.19 5.30 -4.33
N ILE A 236 0.52 4.20 -4.55
CA ILE A 236 0.81 3.22 -3.48
C ILE A 236 1.61 3.88 -2.34
N THR A 237 2.52 4.82 -2.63
CA THR A 237 3.25 5.52 -1.56
C THR A 237 2.40 6.49 -0.74
N THR A 238 1.14 6.74 -1.12
CA THR A 238 0.20 7.45 -0.24
C THR A 238 -0.27 6.57 0.92
N TYR A 239 -0.37 5.25 0.69
CA TYR A 239 -0.72 4.26 1.71
C TYR A 239 0.38 4.11 2.76
N ASN A 240 1.64 4.10 2.30
CA ASN A 240 2.84 4.15 3.13
C ASN A 240 3.94 4.88 2.35
N THR A 241 4.51 5.93 2.94
CA THR A 241 5.43 6.86 2.26
C THR A 241 6.76 6.26 1.79
N SER A 242 7.01 4.98 2.04
CA SER A 242 8.24 4.29 1.65
C SER A 242 8.19 3.78 0.19
N PRO A 243 9.19 4.10 -0.66
CA PRO A 243 9.30 3.47 -1.97
C PRO A 243 9.60 1.95 -1.88
N LEU A 244 10.26 1.48 -0.81
CA LEU A 244 10.47 0.04 -0.59
C LEU A 244 9.15 -0.69 -0.35
N TYR A 245 8.22 -0.04 0.35
CA TYR A 245 6.87 -0.58 0.56
C TYR A 245 6.13 -0.70 -0.78
N ALA A 246 6.13 0.36 -1.60
CA ALA A 246 5.45 0.34 -2.88
C ALA A 246 6.03 -0.72 -3.83
N MET A 247 7.35 -0.91 -3.82
CA MET A 247 8.00 -1.99 -4.57
C MET A 247 7.60 -3.37 -4.04
N ALA A 248 7.53 -3.57 -2.71
CA ALA A 248 7.09 -4.84 -2.12
C ALA A 248 5.64 -5.18 -2.47
N VAL A 249 4.73 -4.20 -2.46
CA VAL A 249 3.34 -4.38 -2.92
C VAL A 249 3.31 -4.74 -4.40
N ALA A 250 4.05 -4.01 -5.24
CA ALA A 250 4.08 -4.25 -6.68
C ALA A 250 4.57 -5.67 -7.01
N GLU A 251 5.67 -6.12 -6.41
CA GLU A 251 6.19 -7.47 -6.66
C GLU A 251 5.34 -8.57 -6.06
N LEU A 252 4.82 -8.40 -4.85
CA LEU A 252 3.95 -9.38 -4.23
C LEU A 252 2.67 -9.56 -5.07
N SER A 253 2.12 -8.48 -5.62
CA SER A 253 0.95 -8.56 -6.51
C SER A 253 1.23 -9.39 -7.76
N ARG A 254 2.40 -9.18 -8.41
CA ARG A 254 2.83 -9.96 -9.58
C ARG A 254 3.02 -11.43 -9.22
N ALA A 255 3.65 -11.73 -8.08
CA ALA A 255 3.89 -13.11 -7.65
C ALA A 255 2.59 -13.85 -7.32
N ILE A 256 1.64 -13.19 -6.65
CA ILE A 256 0.31 -13.75 -6.38
C ILE A 256 -0.43 -14.03 -7.70
N GLU A 257 -0.44 -13.07 -8.62
CA GLU A 257 -1.14 -13.21 -9.89
C GLU A 257 -0.53 -14.31 -10.76
N ALA A 258 0.80 -14.35 -10.90
CA ALA A 258 1.51 -15.39 -11.64
C ALA A 258 1.22 -16.78 -11.06
N LYS A 259 1.26 -16.92 -9.73
CA LYS A 259 0.97 -18.22 -9.07
C LYS A 259 -0.49 -18.62 -9.20
N ARG A 260 -1.42 -17.67 -9.10
CA ARG A 260 -2.86 -17.90 -9.29
C ARG A 260 -3.15 -18.42 -10.70
N GLN A 261 -2.48 -17.89 -11.72
CA GLN A 261 -2.63 -18.34 -13.10
C GLN A 261 -1.99 -19.71 -13.36
N ALA A 262 -0.87 -20.02 -12.70
CA ALA A 262 -0.19 -21.31 -12.85
C ALA A 262 -0.90 -22.48 -12.15
N THR A 263 -1.82 -22.20 -11.22
CA THR A 263 -2.60 -23.22 -10.51
C THR A 263 -4.07 -22.87 -10.65
N PRO A 264 -4.82 -23.38 -11.64
CA PRO A 264 -6.24 -23.06 -11.77
C PRO A 264 -7.07 -23.42 -10.53
#